data_AF-A7ATD7-F1
#
_entry.id   AF-A7ATD7-F1
#
_cell.length_a   1.000
_cell.length_b   1.000
_cell.length_c   1.000
_cell.angle_alpha   90.00
_cell.angle_beta   90.00
_cell.angle_gamma   90.00
#
_symmetry.space_group_name_H-M   'P 1'
#
loop_
_entity.id
_entity.type
_entity.pdbx_description
1 polymer ?
#
loop_
_entity_poly.entity_id
_entity_poly.type
_entity_poly.pdbx_seq_one_letter_code
_entity_poly.pdbx_strand_id
1 'polypeptide(L)'
;MEIPTGRSLVKPMEVVARLLMYHAGPTELVDFEKCAYSEDTIKIKTESSPTSDASPEDSSYVYIIQNGRKLHTIAERNLLEGYLERYPLSMVLAKLVWSDKGCFLLNPDIERPSEVIYDCYKVINSHLYRRAFGCRAARKRMAHALKEGDRIVMGRASLLVRHLARKPANSLSYIHDLMTSDDPQSPEGGVSDVPCVSAAESKSDSQEAASSVSTDGSSAAPTDQDLRFCRICLEDEASGPLVVPCRCKGSMKYVHLGCIRTWVQGRLKIKDDEGRLQLTYFLQNLTCELCGIPYPSYLDVESVWTEFLGIEEPSPPYVILEPEHSNNVGLHVASLATQPVNIGRSGDSGIILHDISVSRIHATLHFSEGHFVIEDRSSKFGTILHIGNTFRIPIERGEPVAIKIGTDVLCIEARPERLGLSAMCCFSYNPNSVRVVL
;
A
#
# COMPACT_ATOMS: atom_id res chain seq x y z
N MET A 1 -14.16 41.34 -29.30
CA MET A 1 -13.20 40.23 -29.50
C MET A 1 -13.86 38.98 -28.97
N GLU A 2 -14.16 38.07 -29.87
CA GLU A 2 -14.92 36.84 -29.61
C GLU A 2 -14.11 35.89 -28.72
N ILE A 3 -14.78 35.37 -27.69
CA ILE A 3 -14.24 34.32 -26.81
C ILE A 3 -14.37 33.01 -27.59
N PRO A 4 -13.29 32.25 -27.85
CA PRO A 4 -13.42 30.95 -28.50
C PRO A 4 -14.01 29.95 -27.49
N THR A 5 -15.29 29.63 -27.66
CA THR A 5 -15.92 28.45 -27.06
C THR A 5 -15.35 27.19 -27.72
N GLY A 6 -14.17 26.76 -27.25
CA GLY A 6 -13.56 25.51 -27.66
C GLY A 6 -14.32 24.32 -27.08
N ARG A 7 -15.34 23.83 -27.80
CA ARG A 7 -15.81 22.46 -27.63
C ARG A 7 -14.63 21.53 -27.93
N SER A 8 -14.02 20.95 -26.90
CA SER A 8 -13.09 19.83 -27.07
C SER A 8 -13.88 18.65 -27.63
N LEU A 9 -13.93 18.53 -28.96
CA LEU A 9 -14.49 17.38 -29.66
C LEU A 9 -13.70 16.15 -29.21
N VAL A 10 -14.27 15.38 -28.29
CA VAL A 10 -13.77 14.05 -27.91
C VAL A 10 -13.76 13.22 -29.19
N LYS A 11 -12.58 13.05 -29.79
CA LYS A 11 -12.43 12.26 -31.02
C LYS A 11 -12.99 10.86 -30.77
N PRO A 12 -13.67 10.24 -31.75
CA PRO A 12 -14.24 8.92 -31.58
C PRO A 12 -13.16 7.89 -31.20
N MET A 13 -13.50 7.02 -30.25
CA MET A 13 -12.61 6.02 -29.65
C MET A 13 -13.26 4.65 -29.75
N GLU A 14 -12.48 3.67 -30.19
CA GLU A 14 -12.82 2.25 -30.09
C GLU A 14 -12.15 1.71 -28.82
N VAL A 15 -12.93 1.13 -27.91
CA VAL A 15 -12.39 0.44 -26.74
C VAL A 15 -12.29 -1.03 -27.06
N VAL A 16 -11.12 -1.62 -26.84
CA VAL A 16 -10.91 -3.06 -27.00
C VAL A 16 -10.77 -3.66 -25.61
N ALA A 17 -11.63 -4.63 -25.30
CA ALA A 17 -11.57 -5.41 -24.07
C ALA A 17 -11.09 -6.82 -24.39
N ARG A 18 -10.03 -7.27 -23.72
CA ARG A 18 -9.49 -8.62 -23.81
C ARG A 18 -9.51 -9.26 -22.43
N LEU A 19 -10.06 -10.47 -22.33
CA LEU A 19 -10.02 -11.27 -21.11
C LEU A 19 -8.93 -12.32 -21.24
N LEU A 20 -8.05 -12.41 -20.25
CA LEU A 20 -7.08 -13.48 -20.10
C LEU A 20 -7.47 -14.34 -18.91
N MET A 21 -7.88 -15.58 -19.14
CA MET A 21 -8.32 -16.53 -18.11
C MET A 21 -7.15 -17.45 -17.77
N TYR A 22 -6.51 -17.19 -16.64
CA TYR A 22 -5.39 -17.99 -16.15
C TYR A 22 -5.90 -19.19 -15.35
N HIS A 23 -5.18 -20.31 -15.45
CA HIS A 23 -5.38 -21.41 -14.52
C HIS A 23 -4.63 -21.05 -13.24
N ALA A 24 -5.34 -20.99 -12.10
CA ALA A 24 -4.67 -20.86 -10.81
C ALA A 24 -3.63 -21.98 -10.66
N GLY A 25 -2.40 -21.61 -10.33
CA GLY A 25 -1.39 -22.58 -9.94
C GLY A 25 -1.74 -23.23 -8.59
N PRO A 26 -0.93 -24.19 -8.13
CA PRO A 26 -1.12 -24.83 -6.82
C PRO A 26 -1.02 -23.85 -5.63
N THR A 27 -0.59 -22.60 -5.88
CA THR A 27 -0.41 -21.55 -4.88
C THR A 27 -1.47 -20.44 -4.98
N GLU A 28 -2.52 -20.61 -5.79
CA GLU A 28 -3.58 -19.61 -6.05
C GLU A 28 -3.09 -18.27 -6.67
N LEU A 29 -1.79 -18.14 -6.91
CA LEU A 29 -1.18 -16.98 -7.57
C LEU A 29 -1.24 -17.11 -9.10
N VAL A 30 -1.40 -15.97 -9.76
CA VAL A 30 -1.33 -15.86 -11.22
C VAL A 30 0.12 -15.74 -11.66
N ASP A 31 0.60 -16.76 -12.36
CA ASP A 31 1.95 -16.80 -12.94
C ASP A 31 1.94 -16.08 -14.30
N PHE A 32 2.36 -14.81 -14.32
CA PHE A 32 2.39 -14.00 -15.54
C PHE A 32 3.52 -14.39 -16.49
N GLU A 33 4.51 -15.14 -16.02
CA GLU A 33 5.62 -15.65 -16.83
C GLU A 33 5.12 -16.78 -17.75
N LYS A 34 4.26 -17.68 -17.24
CA LYS A 34 3.66 -18.77 -18.01
C LYS A 34 2.67 -18.29 -19.08
N CYS A 35 2.58 -19.05 -20.17
CA CYS A 35 1.67 -18.78 -21.30
C CYS A 35 0.42 -19.68 -21.34
N ALA A 36 0.06 -20.35 -20.24
CA ALA A 36 -1.07 -21.29 -20.19
C ALA A 36 -2.37 -20.59 -19.75
N TYR A 37 -3.05 -19.94 -20.69
CA TYR A 37 -4.32 -19.25 -20.48
C TYR A 37 -5.24 -19.39 -21.70
N SER A 38 -6.53 -19.11 -21.52
CA SER A 38 -7.45 -18.88 -22.64
C SER A 38 -7.76 -17.40 -22.76
N GLU A 39 -8.02 -16.91 -23.97
CA GLU A 39 -8.33 -15.50 -24.21
C GLU A 39 -9.56 -15.32 -25.10
N ASP A 40 -10.27 -14.22 -24.87
CA ASP A 40 -11.31 -13.71 -25.76
C ASP A 40 -11.21 -12.19 -25.86
N THR A 41 -11.68 -11.61 -26.97
CA THR A 41 -11.57 -10.17 -27.23
C THR A 41 -12.83 -9.63 -27.88
N ILE A 42 -13.33 -8.51 -27.36
CA ILE A 42 -14.44 -7.75 -27.94
C ILE A 42 -14.02 -6.31 -28.25
N LYS A 43 -14.68 -5.73 -29.24
CA LYS A 43 -14.53 -4.32 -29.62
C LYS A 43 -15.81 -3.59 -29.30
N ILE A 44 -15.68 -2.47 -28.61
CA ILE A 44 -16.79 -1.69 -28.10
C ILE A 44 -16.69 -0.31 -28.74
N LYS A 45 -17.69 0.04 -29.53
CA LYS A 45 -17.77 1.33 -30.21
C LYS A 45 -18.50 2.33 -29.31
N THR A 46 -18.03 3.57 -29.34
CA THR A 46 -18.72 4.68 -28.69
C THR A 46 -19.96 5.01 -29.51
N GLU A 47 -21.16 4.89 -28.93
CA GLU A 47 -22.36 5.43 -29.57
C GLU A 47 -22.25 6.97 -29.58
N SER A 48 -22.47 7.56 -30.75
CA SER A 48 -22.32 9.00 -30.98
C SER A 48 -23.11 9.82 -29.97
N SER A 49 -22.48 10.90 -29.50
CA SER A 49 -22.98 11.90 -28.53
C SER A 49 -24.50 12.10 -28.52
N PRO A 50 -25.12 12.27 -27.34
CA PRO A 50 -26.52 12.62 -27.26
C PRO A 50 -26.80 13.93 -28.01
N THR A 51 -27.94 13.98 -28.68
CA THR A 51 -28.49 15.18 -29.34
C THR A 51 -28.65 16.32 -28.32
N SER A 52 -28.60 17.56 -28.79
CA SER A 52 -28.53 18.80 -27.99
C SER A 52 -29.65 19.08 -26.98
N ASP A 53 -30.57 18.14 -26.78
CA ASP A 53 -31.70 18.21 -25.83
C ASP A 53 -31.58 17.18 -24.68
N ALA A 54 -30.45 16.48 -24.56
CA ALA A 54 -30.22 15.50 -23.51
C ALA A 54 -29.84 16.16 -22.18
N SER A 55 -30.41 15.61 -21.11
CA SER A 55 -30.19 16.07 -19.74
C SER A 55 -28.76 15.77 -19.28
N PRO A 56 -28.25 16.41 -18.21
CA PRO A 56 -26.91 16.14 -17.65
C PRO A 56 -26.67 14.70 -17.17
N GLU A 57 -27.70 13.84 -17.20
CA GLU A 57 -27.67 12.44 -16.72
C GLU A 57 -27.42 11.41 -17.84
N ASP A 58 -27.35 11.82 -19.11
CA ASP A 58 -27.21 10.92 -20.26
C ASP A 58 -25.76 10.47 -20.51
N SER A 59 -25.21 9.70 -19.56
CA SER A 59 -23.97 8.95 -19.77
C SER A 59 -24.29 7.64 -20.46
N SER A 60 -23.78 7.41 -21.68
CA SER A 60 -23.88 6.08 -22.29
C SER A 60 -22.97 5.10 -21.55
N TYR A 61 -23.44 3.88 -21.34
CA TYR A 61 -22.67 2.86 -20.63
C TYR A 61 -22.95 1.46 -21.17
N VAL A 62 -21.99 0.57 -20.97
CA VAL A 62 -22.15 -0.87 -21.23
C VAL A 62 -21.51 -1.68 -20.12
N TYR A 63 -22.06 -2.86 -19.85
CA TYR A 63 -21.45 -3.83 -18.96
C TYR A 63 -20.62 -4.82 -19.75
N ILE A 64 -19.40 -5.09 -19.28
CA ILE A 64 -18.52 -6.13 -19.83
C ILE A 64 -18.75 -7.39 -19.00
N ILE A 65 -19.19 -8.46 -19.67
CA ILE A 65 -19.64 -9.68 -19.01
C ILE A 65 -18.88 -10.87 -19.58
N GLN A 66 -18.49 -11.77 -18.68
CA GLN A 66 -17.96 -13.08 -19.01
C GLN A 66 -19.04 -14.13 -18.83
N ASN A 67 -19.22 -14.98 -19.84
CA ASN A 67 -19.98 -16.22 -19.70
C ASN A 67 -19.11 -17.39 -20.20
N GLY A 68 -18.65 -18.22 -19.25
CA GLY A 68 -17.66 -19.26 -19.52
C GLY A 68 -16.35 -18.68 -20.04
N ARG A 69 -16.04 -18.95 -21.32
CA ARG A 69 -14.82 -18.47 -22.00
C ARG A 69 -15.04 -17.30 -22.94
N LYS A 70 -16.24 -16.70 -22.95
CA LYS A 70 -16.59 -15.63 -23.90
C LYS A 70 -16.90 -14.32 -23.20
N LEU A 71 -16.39 -13.25 -23.78
CA LEU A 71 -16.75 -11.87 -23.48
C LEU A 71 -17.90 -11.40 -24.35
N HIS A 72 -18.79 -10.60 -23.78
CA HIS A 72 -19.81 -9.85 -24.51
C HIS A 72 -20.20 -8.60 -23.71
N THR A 73 -20.98 -7.74 -24.34
CA THR A 73 -21.49 -6.51 -23.73
C THR A 73 -23.01 -6.49 -23.69
N ILE A 74 -23.56 -5.97 -22.61
CA ILE A 74 -24.99 -5.66 -22.50
C ILE A 74 -25.13 -4.18 -22.18
N ALA A 75 -25.91 -3.48 -23.01
CA ALA A 75 -26.39 -2.14 -22.73
C ALA A 75 -27.70 -2.28 -21.92
N GLU A 76 -27.96 -1.33 -21.02
CA GLU A 76 -29.10 -1.31 -20.08
C GLU A 76 -29.02 -2.31 -18.91
N ARG A 77 -29.49 -1.85 -17.75
CA ARG A 77 -29.47 -2.63 -16.50
C ARG A 77 -30.50 -3.77 -16.50
N ASN A 78 -31.71 -3.51 -16.99
CA ASN A 78 -32.81 -4.49 -17.00
C ASN A 78 -32.49 -5.73 -17.86
N LEU A 79 -31.88 -5.51 -19.04
CA LEU A 79 -31.44 -6.60 -19.91
C LEU A 79 -30.32 -7.42 -19.27
N LEU A 80 -29.44 -6.76 -18.51
CA LEU A 80 -28.40 -7.44 -17.76
C LEU A 80 -29.00 -8.29 -16.63
N GLU A 81 -29.91 -7.77 -15.83
CA GLU A 81 -30.57 -8.53 -14.76
C GLU A 81 -31.27 -9.79 -15.31
N GLY A 82 -32.05 -9.65 -16.38
CA GLY A 82 -32.67 -10.82 -17.04
C GLY A 82 -31.67 -11.80 -17.67
N TYR A 83 -30.52 -11.31 -18.15
CA TYR A 83 -29.44 -12.17 -18.64
C TYR A 83 -28.79 -12.96 -17.50
N LEU A 84 -28.52 -12.31 -16.36
CA LEU A 84 -27.92 -12.91 -15.18
C LEU A 84 -28.84 -13.95 -14.52
N GLU A 85 -30.16 -13.75 -14.57
CA GLU A 85 -31.16 -14.76 -14.17
C GLU A 85 -31.10 -16.01 -15.07
N ARG A 86 -30.97 -15.82 -16.38
CA ARG A 86 -30.89 -16.92 -17.35
C ARG A 86 -29.55 -17.66 -17.31
N TYR A 87 -28.46 -16.95 -17.01
CA TYR A 87 -27.09 -17.47 -17.01
C TYR A 87 -26.40 -17.18 -15.66
N PRO A 88 -26.75 -17.92 -14.59
CA PRO A 88 -26.32 -17.61 -13.22
C PRO A 88 -24.80 -17.67 -13.02
N LEU A 89 -24.07 -18.43 -13.85
CA LEU A 89 -22.60 -18.52 -13.82
C LEU A 89 -21.89 -17.37 -14.55
N SER A 90 -22.64 -16.42 -15.13
CA SER A 90 -22.03 -15.25 -15.77
C SER A 90 -21.54 -14.25 -14.73
N MET A 91 -20.38 -13.68 -15.01
CA MET A 91 -19.72 -12.69 -14.14
C MET A 91 -19.69 -11.34 -14.84
N VAL A 92 -20.16 -10.30 -14.16
CA VAL A 92 -20.00 -8.92 -14.62
C VAL A 92 -18.61 -8.44 -14.21
N LEU A 93 -17.75 -8.14 -15.18
CA LEU A 93 -16.35 -7.79 -14.91
C LEU A 93 -16.17 -6.30 -14.62
N ALA A 94 -16.87 -5.45 -15.37
CA ALA A 94 -16.74 -4.00 -15.28
C ALA A 94 -17.91 -3.28 -15.95
N LYS A 95 -18.12 -2.02 -15.57
CA LYS A 95 -18.99 -1.07 -16.26
C LYS A 95 -18.14 -0.05 -17.00
N LEU A 96 -18.34 0.09 -18.30
CA LEU A 96 -17.68 1.10 -19.12
C LEU A 96 -18.64 2.26 -19.34
N VAL A 97 -18.24 3.48 -18.98
CA VAL A 97 -19.09 4.68 -19.01
C VAL A 97 -18.42 5.75 -19.88
N TRP A 98 -19.18 6.34 -20.79
CA TRP A 98 -18.77 7.49 -21.58
C TRP A 98 -19.52 8.73 -21.11
N SER A 99 -18.77 9.83 -21.00
CA SER A 99 -19.26 11.14 -20.60
C SER A 99 -18.53 12.23 -21.38
N ASP A 100 -18.96 13.47 -21.20
CA ASP A 100 -18.25 14.68 -21.65
C ASP A 100 -16.78 14.73 -21.16
N LYS A 101 -16.53 14.18 -19.96
CA LYS A 101 -15.20 14.07 -19.34
C LYS A 101 -14.34 12.93 -19.86
N GLY A 102 -14.87 12.09 -20.75
CA GLY A 102 -14.15 10.95 -21.34
C GLY A 102 -14.75 9.59 -21.00
N CYS A 103 -13.94 8.55 -21.22
CA CYS A 103 -14.30 7.15 -21.03
C CYS A 103 -13.71 6.63 -19.71
N PHE A 104 -14.53 5.99 -18.88
CA PHE A 104 -14.14 5.49 -17.57
C PHE A 104 -14.54 4.04 -17.42
N LEU A 105 -13.65 3.25 -16.81
CA LEU A 105 -13.93 1.89 -16.37
C LEU A 105 -14.23 1.91 -14.88
N LEU A 106 -15.42 1.43 -14.51
CA LEU A 106 -15.92 1.42 -13.16
C LEU A 106 -16.19 0.00 -12.69
N ASN A 107 -16.24 -0.18 -11.37
CA ASN A 107 -16.81 -1.37 -10.76
C ASN A 107 -18.27 -1.56 -11.27
N PRO A 108 -18.72 -2.81 -11.52
CA PRO A 108 -20.13 -3.05 -11.80
C PRO A 108 -21.00 -2.60 -10.61
N ASP A 109 -21.99 -1.75 -10.88
CA ASP A 109 -22.96 -1.23 -9.90
C ASP A 109 -24.13 -2.20 -9.68
N ILE A 110 -23.80 -3.49 -9.58
CA ILE A 110 -24.74 -4.61 -9.44
C ILE A 110 -24.24 -5.49 -8.31
N GLU A 111 -25.08 -5.65 -7.29
CA GLU A 111 -24.82 -6.52 -6.15
C GLU A 111 -25.79 -7.70 -6.25
N ARG A 112 -25.30 -8.93 -6.40
CA ARG A 112 -26.14 -10.12 -6.16
C ARG A 112 -26.00 -10.59 -4.72
N PRO A 113 -27.10 -11.01 -4.06
CA PRO A 113 -27.07 -11.54 -2.70
C PRO A 113 -26.16 -12.76 -2.48
N SER A 114 -25.74 -13.43 -3.56
CA SER A 114 -24.93 -14.66 -3.54
C SER A 114 -23.65 -14.56 -4.38
N GLU A 115 -23.25 -13.36 -4.83
CA GLU A 115 -22.00 -13.19 -5.59
C GLU A 115 -20.79 -13.21 -4.65
N VAL A 116 -19.78 -13.98 -5.03
CA VAL A 116 -18.45 -13.84 -4.45
C VAL A 116 -17.93 -12.47 -4.86
N ILE A 117 -17.79 -11.55 -3.91
CA ILE A 117 -17.16 -10.26 -4.16
C ILE A 117 -15.67 -10.54 -4.35
N TYR A 118 -15.20 -10.34 -5.58
CA TYR A 118 -13.78 -10.47 -5.89
C TYR A 118 -13.08 -9.13 -5.63
N ASP A 119 -12.02 -9.17 -4.83
CA ASP A 119 -11.09 -8.05 -4.78
C ASP A 119 -10.51 -7.81 -6.17
N CYS A 120 -10.59 -6.56 -6.62
CA CYS A 120 -10.03 -6.14 -7.88
C CYS A 120 -8.64 -5.58 -7.66
N TYR A 121 -7.74 -5.89 -8.60
CA TYR A 121 -6.36 -5.41 -8.54
C TYR A 121 -5.93 -4.81 -9.88
N LYS A 122 -5.39 -3.59 -9.87
CA LYS A 122 -4.69 -3.04 -11.02
C LYS A 122 -3.35 -3.77 -11.17
N VAL A 123 -3.12 -4.36 -12.34
CA VAL A 123 -1.90 -5.14 -12.59
C VAL A 123 -0.82 -4.26 -13.23
N ILE A 124 0.40 -4.39 -12.72
CA ILE A 124 1.62 -3.82 -13.28
C ILE A 124 2.59 -4.97 -13.49
N ASN A 125 2.63 -5.52 -14.70
CA ASN A 125 3.56 -6.61 -15.03
C ASN A 125 3.97 -6.62 -16.51
N SER A 126 5.27 -6.76 -16.77
CA SER A 126 5.83 -6.56 -18.11
C SER A 126 5.48 -7.68 -19.07
N HIS A 127 5.41 -8.91 -18.56
CA HIS A 127 5.02 -10.09 -19.30
C HIS A 127 3.56 -9.97 -19.74
N LEU A 128 2.68 -9.57 -18.81
CA LEU A 128 1.28 -9.32 -19.10
C LEU A 128 1.10 -8.22 -20.16
N TYR A 129 1.69 -7.05 -19.97
CA TYR A 129 1.48 -5.91 -20.88
C TYR A 129 2.04 -6.19 -22.27
N ARG A 130 3.18 -6.88 -22.37
CA ARG A 130 3.76 -7.29 -23.66
C ARG A 130 2.84 -8.24 -24.41
N ARG A 131 2.21 -9.17 -23.67
CA ARG A 131 1.30 -10.18 -24.21
C ARG A 131 -0.05 -9.59 -24.62
N ALA A 132 -0.67 -8.80 -23.75
CA ALA A 132 -1.97 -8.19 -23.99
C ALA A 132 -1.92 -7.05 -25.03
N PHE A 133 -0.91 -6.18 -24.95
CA PHE A 133 -0.89 -4.90 -25.68
C PHE A 133 0.32 -4.75 -26.63
N GLY A 134 1.24 -5.71 -26.64
CA GLY A 134 2.43 -5.70 -27.49
C GLY A 134 3.64 -4.98 -26.90
N CYS A 135 4.80 -5.12 -27.55
CA CYS A 135 6.10 -4.66 -27.04
C CYS A 135 6.24 -3.13 -26.88
N ARG A 136 5.42 -2.33 -27.57
CA ARG A 136 5.44 -0.85 -27.44
C ARG A 136 4.76 -0.39 -26.16
N ALA A 137 3.60 -0.97 -25.83
CA ALA A 137 2.88 -0.70 -24.59
C ALA A 137 3.70 -1.13 -23.37
N ALA A 138 4.31 -2.32 -23.41
CA ALA A 138 5.19 -2.81 -22.34
C ALA A 138 6.42 -1.93 -22.09
N ARG A 139 6.88 -1.15 -23.09
CA ARG A 139 7.98 -0.19 -22.94
C ARG A 139 7.51 1.19 -22.47
N LYS A 140 6.22 1.51 -22.63
CA LYS A 140 5.71 2.87 -22.45
C LYS A 140 5.06 3.15 -21.10
N ARG A 141 4.62 2.15 -20.34
CA ARG A 141 4.16 2.36 -18.96
C ARG A 141 3.99 1.03 -18.22
N MET A 142 4.80 0.91 -17.19
CA MET A 142 4.86 -0.16 -16.20
C MET A 142 4.96 0.44 -14.80
N ALA A 143 4.50 1.68 -14.69
CA ALA A 143 4.76 2.60 -13.63
C ALA A 143 3.42 3.04 -13.06
N HIS A 144 3.33 3.08 -11.74
CA HIS A 144 2.18 3.62 -11.06
C HIS A 144 2.62 4.66 -10.04
N ALA A 145 2.02 5.84 -10.15
CA ALA A 145 2.19 6.90 -9.19
C ALA A 145 1.43 6.54 -7.91
N LEU A 146 2.15 6.20 -6.86
CA LEU A 146 1.62 5.80 -5.56
C LEU A 146 0.93 6.97 -4.86
N LYS A 147 -0.08 6.60 -4.07
CA LYS A 147 -0.81 7.45 -3.14
C LYS A 147 -0.78 6.82 -1.74
N GLU A 148 -0.94 7.65 -0.72
CA GLU A 148 -1.15 7.16 0.64
C GLU A 148 -2.44 6.35 0.70
N GLY A 149 -2.40 5.21 1.40
CA GLY A 149 -3.49 4.22 1.44
C GLY A 149 -3.42 3.16 0.33
N ASP A 150 -2.57 3.30 -0.69
CA ASP A 150 -2.39 2.27 -1.69
C ASP A 150 -1.85 0.98 -1.05
N ARG A 151 -2.40 -0.17 -1.45
CA ARG A 151 -1.94 -1.50 -1.03
C ARG A 151 -1.30 -2.21 -2.21
N ILE A 152 0.00 -2.45 -2.08
CA ILE A 152 0.86 -3.05 -3.10
C ILE A 152 1.05 -4.52 -2.75
N VAL A 153 0.63 -5.43 -3.63
CA VAL A 153 0.74 -6.87 -3.45
C VAL A 153 1.78 -7.42 -4.42
N MET A 154 2.68 -8.25 -3.90
CA MET A 154 3.77 -8.92 -4.60
C MET A 154 3.76 -10.39 -4.21
N GLY A 155 3.09 -11.22 -5.02
CA GLY A 155 2.82 -12.60 -4.63
C GLY A 155 1.93 -12.66 -3.39
N ARG A 156 2.42 -13.23 -2.28
CA ARG A 156 1.71 -13.30 -0.98
C ARG A 156 2.10 -12.20 0.00
N ALA A 157 3.10 -11.39 -0.33
CA ALA A 157 3.48 -10.25 0.49
C ALA A 157 2.67 -9.02 0.06
N SER A 158 2.28 -8.21 1.04
CA SER A 158 1.53 -6.97 0.84
C SER A 158 2.19 -5.82 1.62
N LEU A 159 2.25 -4.64 1.01
CA LEU A 159 2.76 -3.41 1.60
C LEU A 159 1.69 -2.32 1.49
N LEU A 160 1.30 -1.72 2.61
CA LEU A 160 0.45 -0.54 2.68
C LEU A 160 1.32 0.73 2.64
N VAL A 161 0.98 1.67 1.76
CA VAL A 161 1.64 2.99 1.69
C VAL A 161 1.09 3.87 2.82
N ARG A 162 1.84 3.98 3.91
CA ARG A 162 1.45 4.80 5.07
C ARG A 162 1.72 6.28 4.85
N HIS A 163 2.85 6.62 4.25
CA HIS A 163 3.24 8.02 4.07
C HIS A 163 4.16 8.26 2.87
N LEU A 164 3.99 9.42 2.22
CA LEU A 164 4.78 9.87 1.07
C LEU A 164 5.32 11.29 1.29
N ALA A 165 6.53 11.41 1.82
CA ALA A 165 7.15 12.69 2.18
C ALA A 165 7.91 13.32 1.01
N ARG A 166 7.39 14.42 0.44
CA ARG A 166 8.05 15.17 -0.67
C ARG A 166 8.97 16.29 -0.21
N LYS A 167 8.78 16.76 1.02
CA LYS A 167 9.51 17.86 1.67
C LYS A 167 9.81 17.41 3.10
N PRO A 168 10.80 18.00 3.77
CA PRO A 168 10.93 17.81 5.21
C PRO A 168 9.64 18.35 5.85
N ALA A 169 8.90 17.46 6.51
CA ALA A 169 7.79 17.79 7.37
C ALA A 169 8.22 17.34 8.77
N ASN A 170 7.87 18.14 9.79
CA ASN A 170 8.17 18.00 11.22
C ASN A 170 8.54 16.58 11.74
N SER A 171 9.47 16.56 12.71
CA SER A 171 10.05 15.42 13.48
C SER A 171 9.48 14.00 13.25
N LEU A 172 10.39 13.02 13.14
CA LEU A 172 10.14 11.56 13.11
C LEU A 172 9.21 11.01 14.21
N SER A 173 8.90 11.78 15.25
CA SER A 173 7.76 11.56 16.16
C SER A 173 6.47 11.09 15.44
N TYR A 174 6.15 11.67 14.28
CA TYR A 174 5.01 11.25 13.45
C TYR A 174 5.09 9.77 13.04
N ILE A 175 6.28 9.24 12.73
CA ILE A 175 6.44 7.82 12.37
C ILE A 175 6.18 6.90 13.58
N HIS A 176 6.61 7.31 14.77
CA HIS A 176 6.33 6.55 15.98
C HIS A 176 4.83 6.54 16.30
N ASP A 177 4.15 7.66 16.11
CA ASP A 177 2.69 7.74 16.22
C ASP A 177 2.01 6.79 15.22
N LEU A 178 2.49 6.72 13.97
CA LEU A 178 1.98 5.74 12.98
C LEU A 178 2.11 4.28 13.43
N MET A 179 3.12 3.93 14.24
CA MET A 179 3.29 2.57 14.79
C MET A 179 2.39 2.29 15.99
N THR A 180 1.89 3.33 16.66
CA THR A 180 1.14 3.22 17.92
C THR A 180 -0.35 3.56 17.78
N SER A 181 -0.76 4.19 16.68
CA SER A 181 -2.15 4.48 16.36
C SER A 181 -2.83 3.31 15.63
N ASP A 182 -3.76 2.63 16.29
CA ASP A 182 -4.66 1.65 15.69
C ASP A 182 -5.92 2.32 15.07
N ASP A 183 -5.82 3.20 14.07
CA ASP A 183 -6.86 3.46 13.03
C ASP A 183 -6.50 4.63 12.07
N PRO A 184 -6.89 4.62 10.77
CA PRO A 184 -6.70 5.74 9.86
C PRO A 184 -7.99 6.57 9.73
N GLN A 185 -8.12 7.63 10.52
CA GLN A 185 -8.98 8.78 10.20
C GLN A 185 -8.20 10.09 10.47
N SER A 186 -7.82 10.73 9.35
CA SER A 186 -7.47 12.16 9.13
C SER A 186 -6.77 12.98 10.25
N PRO A 187 -5.69 13.72 9.93
CA PRO A 187 -5.08 14.66 10.86
C PRO A 187 -5.90 15.96 10.89
N GLU A 188 -6.81 16.10 11.86
CA GLU A 188 -7.22 17.42 12.31
C GLU A 188 -6.30 17.86 13.44
N GLY A 189 -5.55 18.93 13.19
CA GLY A 189 -4.73 19.58 14.20
C GLY A 189 -5.60 20.04 15.37
N GLY A 190 -5.21 19.61 16.56
CA GLY A 190 -5.84 20.04 17.79
C GLY A 190 -5.07 19.44 18.96
N VAL A 191 -4.29 20.29 19.63
CA VAL A 191 -3.70 19.97 20.93
C VAL A 191 -4.88 19.78 21.90
N SER A 192 -5.17 18.55 22.31
CA SER A 192 -6.09 18.30 23.42
C SER A 192 -5.72 17.02 24.16
N ASP A 193 -5.14 17.22 25.33
CA ASP A 193 -5.37 16.54 26.60
C ASP A 193 -5.56 15.00 26.57
N VAL A 194 -4.48 14.28 26.93
CA VAL A 194 -4.54 12.89 27.40
C VAL A 194 -4.13 12.87 28.88
N PRO A 195 -4.86 12.15 29.76
CA PRO A 195 -4.95 12.51 31.17
C PRO A 195 -3.74 12.09 32.01
N CYS A 196 -3.45 12.96 32.98
CA CYS A 196 -2.48 12.80 34.05
C CYS A 196 -2.80 11.57 34.91
N VAL A 197 -1.83 10.66 35.07
CA VAL A 197 -1.88 9.62 36.11
C VAL A 197 -1.28 10.22 37.38
N SER A 198 -2.05 11.08 38.06
CA SER A 198 -1.69 11.57 39.39
C SER A 198 -1.92 10.49 40.43
N ALA A 199 -0.90 10.25 41.24
CA ALA A 199 -0.94 9.40 42.43
C ALA A 199 -2.03 9.86 43.41
N ALA A 200 -2.85 8.93 43.88
CA ALA A 200 -3.73 9.13 45.02
C ALA A 200 -3.71 7.86 45.90
N GLU A 201 -3.31 8.05 47.15
CA GLU A 201 -3.35 7.06 48.22
C GLU A 201 -4.79 6.88 48.74
N SER A 202 -5.18 5.65 49.09
CA SER A 202 -6.23 5.40 50.07
C SER A 202 -6.03 4.06 50.77
N LYS A 203 -5.95 4.10 52.10
CA LYS A 203 -5.83 2.98 53.05
C LYS A 203 -7.13 2.19 53.19
N SER A 204 -7.03 0.88 53.43
CA SER A 204 -7.90 0.17 54.39
C SER A 204 -7.33 -1.19 54.82
N ASP A 205 -7.18 -1.31 56.15
CA ASP A 205 -6.96 -2.44 57.06
C ASP A 205 -7.32 -3.88 56.63
N SER A 206 -6.50 -4.84 57.05
CA SER A 206 -6.89 -5.92 58.02
C SER A 206 -5.70 -6.81 58.42
N GLN A 207 -5.82 -7.35 59.64
CA GLN A 207 -4.78 -7.77 60.59
C GLN A 207 -4.42 -9.27 60.58
N GLU A 208 -3.40 -9.60 61.40
CA GLU A 208 -2.98 -10.89 62.03
C GLU A 208 -1.65 -11.48 61.50
N ALA A 209 -0.71 -12.01 62.30
CA ALA A 209 -0.37 -11.94 63.73
C ALA A 209 1.03 -12.56 63.92
N ALA A 210 1.82 -12.05 64.88
CA ALA A 210 2.96 -12.61 65.64
C ALA A 210 4.04 -13.47 64.91
N SER A 211 5.34 -13.19 65.05
CA SER A 211 6.14 -13.55 66.24
C SER A 211 7.55 -12.93 66.24
N SER A 212 8.09 -12.77 67.45
CA SER A 212 9.25 -12.03 67.96
C SER A 212 10.67 -12.47 67.57
N VAL A 213 11.63 -11.53 67.50
CA VAL A 213 12.79 -11.34 68.44
C VAL A 213 13.77 -10.27 67.90
N SER A 214 14.21 -9.42 68.82
CA SER A 214 15.06 -8.24 68.68
C SER A 214 16.57 -8.51 68.58
N THR A 215 17.29 -7.70 67.81
CA THR A 215 18.63 -7.21 68.18
C THR A 215 19.02 -5.99 67.34
N ASP A 216 19.44 -4.93 68.04
CA ASP A 216 19.87 -3.63 67.52
C ASP A 216 21.09 -3.74 66.60
N GLY A 217 21.02 -3.02 65.48
CA GLY A 217 22.11 -2.82 64.54
C GLY A 217 21.74 -1.66 63.62
N SER A 218 21.98 -0.45 64.10
CA SER A 218 21.73 0.80 63.39
C SER A 218 22.41 0.79 62.02
N SER A 219 21.62 0.63 60.96
CA SER A 219 21.94 1.08 59.61
C SER A 219 20.64 1.65 59.07
N ALA A 220 20.66 2.96 58.80
CA ALA A 220 19.56 3.65 58.14
C ALA A 220 19.07 2.80 56.96
N ALA A 221 17.79 2.40 56.99
CA ALA A 221 17.15 1.87 55.80
C ALA A 221 17.26 2.96 54.73
N PRO A 222 17.77 2.65 53.53
CA PRO A 222 17.83 3.65 52.48
C PRO A 222 16.40 4.16 52.25
N THR A 223 16.20 5.46 52.38
CA THR A 223 14.95 6.10 51.95
C THR A 223 14.74 5.76 50.47
N ASP A 224 13.50 5.67 49.97
CA ASP A 224 13.18 5.33 48.55
C ASP A 224 13.79 6.31 47.49
N GLN A 225 14.59 7.29 47.97
CA GLN A 225 15.48 8.18 47.22
C GLN A 225 16.87 7.57 46.94
N ASP A 226 17.20 6.45 47.57
CA ASP A 226 18.41 5.65 47.38
C ASP A 226 18.09 4.48 46.42
N LEU A 227 18.43 4.43 45.15
CA LEU A 227 19.31 5.23 44.33
C LEU A 227 18.71 5.19 42.93
N ARG A 228 18.32 6.34 42.39
CA ARG A 228 17.89 6.42 40.99
C ARG A 228 19.12 6.23 40.11
N PHE A 229 19.39 4.99 39.73
CA PHE A 229 20.43 4.65 38.78
C PHE A 229 19.82 4.28 37.44
N CYS A 230 20.52 4.63 36.39
CA CYS A 230 20.22 4.16 35.05
C CYS A 230 20.41 2.66 34.98
N ARG A 231 19.37 1.91 34.58
CA ARG A 231 19.45 0.45 34.43
C ARG A 231 20.45 -0.04 33.37
N ILE A 232 20.93 0.84 32.48
CA ILE A 232 21.81 0.50 31.37
C ILE A 232 23.28 0.71 31.74
N CYS A 233 23.66 1.91 32.19
CA CYS A 233 25.06 2.22 32.54
C CYS A 233 25.36 2.10 34.05
N LEU A 234 24.33 1.95 34.89
CA LEU A 234 24.43 1.88 36.35
C LEU A 234 24.96 3.15 37.04
N GLU A 235 24.92 4.29 36.34
CA GLU A 235 25.29 5.62 36.86
C GLU A 235 24.04 6.41 37.29
N ASP A 236 24.23 7.44 38.11
CA ASP A 236 23.17 8.28 38.69
C ASP A 236 22.78 9.45 37.78
N GLU A 237 21.97 10.38 38.28
CA GLU A 237 21.50 11.57 37.55
C GLU A 237 22.65 12.51 37.07
N ALA A 238 23.89 12.35 37.56
CA ALA A 238 25.01 13.19 37.13
C ALA A 238 25.40 12.97 35.66
N SER A 239 25.16 11.77 35.12
CA SER A 239 25.47 11.42 33.73
C SER A 239 24.36 11.80 32.73
N GLY A 240 23.28 12.43 33.20
CA GLY A 240 22.19 12.96 32.37
C GLY A 240 20.81 12.77 33.00
N PRO A 241 19.74 13.28 32.36
CA PRO A 241 18.39 13.17 32.90
C PRO A 241 17.91 11.70 32.91
N LEU A 242 17.47 11.24 34.07
CA LEU A 242 16.79 9.95 34.23
C LEU A 242 15.33 10.08 33.86
N VAL A 243 14.87 9.14 33.04
CA VAL A 243 13.50 9.07 32.53
C VAL A 243 12.88 7.73 32.86
N VAL A 244 11.55 7.66 32.83
CA VAL A 244 10.77 6.43 33.02
C VAL A 244 9.98 6.15 31.72
N PRO A 245 10.57 5.44 30.75
CA PRO A 245 9.98 5.30 29.42
C PRO A 245 8.98 4.15 29.32
N CYS A 246 8.73 3.41 30.40
CA CYS A 246 7.85 2.25 30.42
C CYS A 246 7.34 1.96 31.84
N ARG A 247 6.42 1.00 32.00
CA ARG A 247 5.82 0.65 33.31
C ARG A 247 6.62 -0.41 34.10
N CYS A 248 7.93 -0.48 33.93
CA CYS A 248 8.78 -1.32 34.79
C CYS A 248 8.67 -0.88 36.26
N LYS A 249 8.87 -1.81 37.19
CA LYS A 249 8.76 -1.57 38.64
C LYS A 249 10.13 -1.49 39.29
N GLY A 250 10.21 -0.85 40.46
CA GLY A 250 11.45 -0.69 41.23
C GLY A 250 12.49 0.16 40.50
N SER A 251 13.77 -0.11 40.76
CA SER A 251 14.91 0.61 40.17
C SER A 251 15.05 0.42 38.65
N MET A 252 14.50 -0.67 38.08
CA MET A 252 14.56 -1.00 36.65
C MET A 252 13.73 -0.09 35.75
N LYS A 253 12.98 0.86 36.32
CA LYS A 253 12.18 1.83 35.58
C LYS A 253 12.98 3.06 35.15
N TYR A 254 14.08 3.36 35.82
CA TYR A 254 14.91 4.54 35.55
C TYR A 254 16.00 4.22 34.53
N VAL A 255 16.16 5.12 33.55
CA VAL A 255 17.20 5.03 32.52
C VAL A 255 17.56 6.43 32.04
N HIS A 256 18.82 6.70 31.70
CA HIS A 256 19.16 7.97 31.06
C HIS A 256 18.54 8.05 29.68
N LEU A 257 18.04 9.23 29.32
CA LEU A 257 17.52 9.48 27.97
C LEU A 257 18.55 9.14 26.88
N GLY A 258 19.81 9.50 27.10
CA GLY A 258 20.90 9.17 26.17
C GLY A 258 21.15 7.67 26.05
N CYS A 259 21.19 6.96 27.18
CA CYS A 259 21.43 5.50 27.17
C CYS A 259 20.32 4.73 26.45
N ILE A 260 19.05 5.06 26.71
CA ILE A 260 17.93 4.38 26.06
C ILE A 260 17.83 4.71 24.56
N ARG A 261 18.13 5.95 24.16
CA ARG A 261 18.23 6.31 22.74
C ARG A 261 19.29 5.50 22.03
N THR A 262 20.50 5.43 22.57
CA THR A 262 21.59 4.62 22.00
C THR A 262 21.21 3.15 21.91
N TRP A 263 20.59 2.60 22.96
CA TRP A 263 20.11 1.23 22.98
C TRP A 263 19.09 0.95 21.88
N VAL A 264 18.07 1.81 21.75
CA VAL A 264 17.02 1.63 20.74
C VAL A 264 17.57 1.86 19.33
N GLN A 265 18.33 2.92 19.09
CA GLN A 265 18.92 3.22 17.78
C GLN A 265 19.86 2.10 17.30
N GLY A 266 20.61 1.47 18.20
CA GLY A 266 21.45 0.32 17.88
C GLY A 266 20.66 -0.89 17.35
N ARG A 267 19.39 -1.04 17.76
CA ARG A 267 18.50 -2.10 17.25
C ARG A 267 17.94 -1.79 15.86
N LEU A 268 17.89 -0.52 15.47
CA LEU A 268 17.27 -0.07 14.23
C LEU A 268 18.20 -0.10 13.02
N LYS A 269 19.52 -0.26 13.23
CA LYS A 269 20.54 -0.33 12.16
C LYS A 269 20.37 0.77 11.09
N ILE A 270 20.07 2.00 11.53
CA ILE A 270 19.77 3.12 10.63
C ILE A 270 21.05 3.63 9.96
N LYS A 271 22.20 3.48 10.61
CA LYS A 271 23.51 3.89 10.09
C LYS A 271 24.28 2.67 9.56
N ASP A 272 25.11 2.87 8.53
CA ASP A 272 26.09 1.89 8.05
C ASP A 272 27.30 1.78 8.99
N ASP A 273 28.22 0.87 8.69
CA ASP A 273 29.43 0.66 9.51
C ASP A 273 30.34 1.91 9.54
N GLU A 274 30.21 2.79 8.55
CA GLU A 274 30.90 4.08 8.47
C GLU A 274 30.12 5.24 9.14
N GLY A 275 28.98 4.97 9.77
CA GLY A 275 28.17 5.94 10.51
C GLY A 275 27.28 6.83 9.63
N ARG A 276 27.12 6.54 8.34
CA ARG A 276 26.22 7.27 7.43
C ARG A 276 24.82 6.69 7.49
N LEU A 277 23.80 7.54 7.34
CA LEU A 277 22.42 7.08 7.27
C LEU A 277 22.20 6.18 6.06
N GLN A 278 21.67 4.98 6.31
CA GLN A 278 21.25 4.08 5.26
C GLN A 278 20.03 4.66 4.54
N LEU A 279 19.95 4.39 3.24
CA LEU A 279 18.79 4.81 2.44
C LEU A 279 17.51 4.11 2.85
N THR A 280 17.62 2.92 3.42
CA THR A 280 16.48 2.08 3.78
C THR A 280 16.72 1.43 5.12
N TYR A 281 15.70 1.38 5.98
CA TYR A 281 15.75 0.64 7.24
C TYR A 281 14.36 0.14 7.62
N PHE A 282 14.31 -0.85 8.53
CA PHE A 282 13.07 -1.40 9.05
C PHE A 282 12.90 -1.01 10.52
N LEU A 283 11.89 -0.20 10.79
CA LEU A 283 11.54 0.27 12.11
C LEU A 283 10.56 -0.73 12.75
N GLN A 284 11.06 -1.59 13.61
CA GLN A 284 10.23 -2.52 14.39
C GLN A 284 9.49 -1.78 15.51
N ASN A 285 8.34 -2.31 15.93
CA ASN A 285 7.66 -1.81 17.12
C ASN A 285 8.61 -1.77 18.31
N LEU A 286 8.76 -0.58 18.87
CA LEU A 286 9.72 -0.30 19.92
C LEU A 286 9.08 -0.59 21.26
N THR A 287 9.21 -1.83 21.71
CA THR A 287 8.73 -2.25 23.03
C THR A 287 9.88 -2.41 24.02
N CYS A 288 9.56 -2.21 25.29
CA CYS A 288 10.49 -2.46 26.37
C CYS A 288 10.81 -3.95 26.48
N GLU A 289 12.10 -4.28 26.47
CA GLU A 289 12.60 -5.66 26.57
C GLU A 289 12.27 -6.36 27.90
N LEU A 290 11.91 -5.59 28.93
CA LEU A 290 11.59 -6.12 30.26
C LEU A 290 10.10 -6.33 30.48
N CYS A 291 9.25 -5.40 30.00
CA CYS A 291 7.81 -5.42 30.27
C CYS A 291 6.93 -5.54 29.02
N GLY A 292 7.51 -5.51 27.82
CA GLY A 292 6.80 -5.65 26.55
C GLY A 292 5.95 -4.44 26.13
N ILE A 293 5.83 -3.42 26.97
CA ILE A 293 5.03 -2.22 26.68
C ILE A 293 5.73 -1.37 25.62
N PRO A 294 5.00 -0.83 24.62
CA PRO A 294 5.54 0.13 23.67
C PRO A 294 6.15 1.34 24.38
N TYR A 295 7.33 1.76 23.95
CA TYR A 295 7.91 3.02 24.37
C TYR A 295 7.04 4.19 23.86
N PRO A 296 7.04 5.34 24.55
CA PRO A 296 6.25 6.50 24.12
C PRO A 296 6.94 7.30 23.01
N SER A 297 6.16 8.07 22.23
CA SER A 297 6.70 9.01 21.21
C SER A 297 7.44 10.19 21.86
N TYR A 298 6.88 10.69 22.97
CA TYR A 298 7.40 11.79 23.76
C TYR A 298 7.40 11.44 25.24
N LEU A 299 8.30 12.06 25.98
CA LEU A 299 8.39 11.91 27.42
C LEU A 299 8.71 13.24 28.08
N ASP A 300 8.24 13.38 29.31
CA ASP A 300 8.56 14.53 30.14
C ASP A 300 10.00 14.38 30.68
N VAL A 301 10.87 15.31 30.27
CA VAL A 301 12.22 15.50 30.82
C VAL A 301 12.22 16.84 31.54
N GLU A 302 12.29 16.83 32.86
CA GLU A 302 12.42 18.07 33.65
C GLU A 302 11.33 19.13 33.32
N SER A 303 10.07 18.70 33.14
CA SER A 303 8.92 19.54 32.73
C SER A 303 8.93 19.98 31.26
N VAL A 304 9.73 19.33 30.41
CA VAL A 304 9.80 19.57 28.96
C VAL A 304 9.50 18.28 28.20
N TRP A 305 8.42 18.32 27.40
CA TRP A 305 8.09 17.23 26.48
C TRP A 305 9.17 17.10 25.41
N THR A 306 9.91 16.01 25.50
CA THR A 306 11.06 15.71 24.66
C THR A 306 10.78 14.47 23.83
N GLU A 307 11.16 14.49 22.55
CA GLU A 307 11.04 13.32 21.67
C GLU A 307 11.83 12.15 22.24
N PHE A 308 11.22 10.97 22.36
CA PHE A 308 11.89 9.82 22.98
C PHE A 308 13.10 9.38 22.18
N LEU A 309 12.92 9.14 20.88
CA LEU A 309 13.90 8.46 20.04
C LEU A 309 14.96 9.39 19.45
N GLY A 310 14.59 10.64 19.15
CA GLY A 310 15.48 11.62 18.52
C GLY A 310 16.20 11.05 17.30
N ILE A 311 15.48 10.29 16.46
CA ILE A 311 16.05 9.68 15.26
C ILE A 311 16.20 10.79 14.21
N GLU A 312 17.32 10.79 13.49
CA GLU A 312 17.53 11.70 12.37
C GLU A 312 16.57 11.36 11.21
N GLU A 313 15.84 12.36 10.70
CA GLU A 313 14.87 12.14 9.62
C GLU A 313 15.54 11.65 8.33
N PRO A 314 14.90 10.75 7.55
CA PRO A 314 15.36 10.42 6.22
C PRO A 314 15.35 11.65 5.32
N SER A 315 16.35 11.75 4.44
CA SER A 315 16.37 12.79 3.41
C SER A 315 15.16 12.62 2.47
N PRO A 316 14.28 13.63 2.31
CA PRO A 316 13.20 13.56 1.36
C PRO A 316 13.71 13.65 -0.09
N PRO A 317 12.98 13.10 -1.07
CA PRO A 317 11.71 12.36 -0.95
C PRO A 317 11.89 10.98 -0.31
N TYR A 318 11.01 10.60 0.62
CA TYR A 318 11.01 9.26 1.23
C TYR A 318 9.59 8.68 1.36
N VAL A 319 9.52 7.35 1.47
CA VAL A 319 8.28 6.60 1.61
C VAL A 319 8.31 5.73 2.87
N ILE A 320 7.16 5.63 3.53
CA ILE A 320 6.92 4.71 4.65
C ILE A 320 5.93 3.65 4.19
N LEU A 321 6.34 2.38 4.26
CA LEU A 321 5.53 1.22 3.89
C LEU A 321 5.35 0.30 5.09
N GLU A 322 4.14 -0.20 5.29
CA GLU A 322 3.82 -1.18 6.32
C GLU A 322 3.59 -2.56 5.70
N PRO A 323 4.34 -3.60 6.11
CA PRO A 323 4.02 -4.98 5.77
C PRO A 323 2.69 -5.42 6.36
N GLU A 324 1.77 -5.84 5.50
CA GLU A 324 0.52 -6.46 5.94
C GLU A 324 0.65 -7.98 5.95
N HIS A 325 -0.04 -8.64 6.88
CA HIS A 325 -0.02 -10.10 7.04
C HIS A 325 1.37 -10.70 7.30
N SER A 326 2.28 -9.88 7.84
CA SER A 326 3.64 -10.27 8.19
C SER A 326 3.73 -10.51 9.70
N ASN A 327 4.46 -11.54 10.12
CA ASN A 327 4.76 -11.77 11.54
C ASN A 327 5.67 -10.67 12.13
N ASN A 328 6.30 -9.87 11.26
CA ASN A 328 7.15 -8.74 11.64
C ASN A 328 6.32 -7.46 11.58
N VAL A 329 5.85 -7.02 12.73
CA VAL A 329 5.17 -5.72 12.87
C VAL A 329 6.22 -4.60 12.87
N GLY A 330 6.06 -3.64 11.97
CA GLY A 330 6.97 -2.51 11.81
C GLY A 330 6.79 -1.78 10.48
N LEU A 331 7.64 -0.79 10.23
CA LEU A 331 7.59 0.08 9.06
C LEU A 331 8.90 0.03 8.28
N HIS A 332 8.81 -0.18 6.96
CA HIS A 332 9.92 0.10 6.06
C HIS A 332 9.98 1.58 5.77
N VAL A 333 11.13 2.19 6.03
CA VAL A 333 11.41 3.57 5.64
C VAL A 333 12.42 3.55 4.51
N ALA A 334 12.12 4.24 3.41
CA ALA A 334 12.99 4.28 2.23
C ALA A 334 13.11 5.70 1.66
N SER A 335 14.31 6.26 1.76
CA SER A 335 14.70 7.50 1.08
C SER A 335 14.98 7.22 -0.39
N LEU A 336 14.37 8.04 -1.25
CA LEU A 336 14.52 8.07 -2.70
C LEU A 336 15.29 9.32 -3.16
N ALA A 337 15.94 10.03 -2.24
CA ALA A 337 16.58 11.31 -2.52
C ALA A 337 17.78 11.21 -3.45
N THR A 338 18.57 10.13 -3.33
CA THR A 338 19.81 9.96 -4.09
C THR A 338 19.69 8.91 -5.19
N GLN A 339 18.92 7.84 -4.94
CA GLN A 339 18.76 6.74 -5.89
C GLN A 339 17.43 5.98 -5.70
N PRO A 340 16.98 5.24 -6.73
CA PRO A 340 15.86 4.31 -6.62
C PRO A 340 16.11 3.20 -5.58
N VAL A 341 15.03 2.71 -4.98
CA VAL A 341 15.05 1.61 -4.00
C VAL A 341 14.40 0.37 -4.61
N ASN A 342 15.11 -0.75 -4.58
CA ASN A 342 14.57 -2.03 -5.03
C ASN A 342 13.81 -2.73 -3.91
N ILE A 343 12.66 -3.31 -4.24
CA ILE A 343 11.88 -4.19 -3.40
C ILE A 343 12.01 -5.62 -3.93
N GLY A 344 12.33 -6.57 -3.07
CA GLY A 344 12.45 -7.96 -3.46
C GLY A 344 12.80 -8.86 -2.29
N ARG A 345 12.96 -10.16 -2.55
CA ARG A 345 13.39 -11.12 -1.51
C ARG A 345 14.90 -11.28 -1.36
N SER A 346 15.70 -10.72 -2.28
CA SER A 346 17.17 -10.79 -2.15
C SER A 346 17.63 -9.91 -1.01
N GLY A 347 18.69 -10.32 -0.31
CA GLY A 347 19.36 -9.49 0.71
C GLY A 347 19.94 -8.19 0.16
N ASP A 348 20.16 -8.12 -1.17
CA ASP A 348 20.63 -6.92 -1.86
C ASP A 348 19.51 -5.91 -2.21
N SER A 349 18.26 -6.22 -1.83
CA SER A 349 17.13 -5.29 -2.01
C SER A 349 17.12 -4.28 -0.87
N GLY A 350 16.80 -3.01 -1.16
CA GLY A 350 16.66 -2.00 -0.10
C GLY A 350 15.46 -2.30 0.82
N ILE A 351 14.37 -2.83 0.26
CA ILE A 351 13.25 -3.37 1.03
C ILE A 351 13.19 -4.88 0.79
N ILE A 352 13.38 -5.65 1.86
CA ILE A 352 13.46 -7.11 1.82
C ILE A 352 12.12 -7.70 2.26
N LEU A 353 11.50 -8.46 1.36
CA LEU A 353 10.29 -9.25 1.64
C LEU A 353 10.66 -10.74 1.62
N HIS A 354 10.58 -11.42 2.76
CA HIS A 354 11.09 -12.78 2.90
C HIS A 354 10.24 -13.88 2.24
N ASP A 355 9.06 -13.56 1.68
CA ASP A 355 8.19 -14.57 1.08
C ASP A 355 8.75 -15.12 -0.25
N ILE A 356 8.69 -16.45 -0.42
CA ILE A 356 9.25 -17.16 -1.59
C ILE A 356 8.58 -16.80 -2.91
N SER A 357 7.34 -16.28 -2.88
CA SER A 357 6.64 -15.84 -4.08
C SER A 357 7.17 -14.50 -4.58
N VAL A 358 7.84 -13.70 -3.75
CA VAL A 358 8.46 -12.45 -4.19
C VAL A 358 9.69 -12.75 -5.06
N SER A 359 9.83 -12.12 -6.23
CA SER A 359 11.06 -12.19 -7.03
C SER A 359 12.26 -11.61 -6.28
N ARG A 360 13.49 -12.04 -6.61
CA ARG A 360 14.73 -11.54 -5.99
C ARG A 360 14.83 -10.02 -6.05
N ILE A 361 14.53 -9.47 -7.22
CA ILE A 361 14.24 -8.06 -7.47
C ILE A 361 12.86 -8.03 -8.10
N HIS A 362 11.85 -7.60 -7.34
CA HIS A 362 10.44 -7.69 -7.74
C HIS A 362 9.95 -6.39 -8.36
N ALA A 363 10.23 -5.28 -7.69
CA ALA A 363 9.82 -3.95 -8.11
C ALA A 363 10.90 -2.92 -7.76
N THR A 364 10.81 -1.75 -8.36
CA THR A 364 11.67 -0.60 -8.06
C THR A 364 10.81 0.60 -7.76
N LEU A 365 11.10 1.26 -6.64
CA LEU A 365 10.56 2.55 -6.25
C LEU A 365 11.51 3.65 -6.67
N HIS A 366 10.97 4.71 -7.25
CA HIS A 366 11.74 5.91 -7.56
C HIS A 366 10.84 7.14 -7.47
N PHE A 367 11.45 8.32 -7.40
CA PHE A 367 10.74 9.59 -7.43
C PHE A 367 10.99 10.30 -8.75
N SER A 368 9.94 10.59 -9.50
CA SER A 368 10.01 11.25 -10.80
C SER A 368 8.86 12.23 -10.99
N GLU A 369 9.15 13.41 -11.53
CA GLU A 369 8.14 14.44 -11.85
C GLU A 369 7.20 14.79 -10.67
N GLY A 370 7.70 14.76 -9.43
CA GLY A 370 6.90 15.05 -8.22
C GLY A 370 6.08 13.87 -7.67
N HIS A 371 6.21 12.69 -8.28
CA HIS A 371 5.45 11.50 -7.95
C HIS A 371 6.36 10.38 -7.43
N PHE A 372 5.87 9.65 -6.44
CA PHE A 372 6.46 8.37 -6.03
C PHE A 372 5.95 7.31 -6.98
N VAL A 373 6.85 6.59 -7.65
CA VAL A 373 6.49 5.69 -8.73
C VAL A 373 7.01 4.30 -8.41
N ILE A 374 6.13 3.30 -8.50
CA ILE A 374 6.49 1.89 -8.45
C ILE A 374 6.48 1.27 -9.85
N GLU A 375 7.52 0.52 -10.16
CA GLU A 375 7.66 -0.23 -11.40
C GLU A 375 7.95 -1.71 -11.14
N ASP A 376 7.24 -2.59 -11.85
CA ASP A 376 7.50 -4.02 -11.81
C ASP A 376 8.75 -4.39 -12.61
N ARG A 377 9.61 -5.24 -12.03
CA ARG A 377 10.89 -5.65 -12.61
C ARG A 377 10.80 -7.00 -13.32
N SER A 378 9.75 -7.19 -14.12
CA SER A 378 9.45 -8.47 -14.80
C SER A 378 9.34 -9.61 -13.79
N SER A 379 8.57 -9.38 -12.74
CA SER A 379 8.36 -10.36 -11.69
C SER A 379 7.48 -11.51 -12.17
N LYS A 380 7.59 -12.67 -11.51
CA LYS A 380 6.84 -13.88 -11.88
C LYS A 380 5.33 -13.74 -11.64
N PHE A 381 4.95 -13.20 -10.48
CA PHE A 381 3.55 -13.06 -10.06
C PHE A 381 3.02 -11.63 -10.16
N GLY A 382 3.82 -10.71 -10.70
CA GLY A 382 3.43 -9.32 -10.93
C GLY A 382 3.40 -8.47 -9.66
N THR A 383 3.55 -7.17 -9.87
CA THR A 383 3.21 -6.15 -8.88
C THR A 383 1.76 -5.75 -9.14
N ILE A 384 0.88 -5.94 -8.17
CA ILE A 384 -0.55 -5.62 -8.31
C ILE A 384 -0.97 -4.67 -7.20
N LEU A 385 -1.84 -3.70 -7.51
CA LEU A 385 -2.37 -2.74 -6.55
C LEU A 385 -3.82 -3.06 -6.27
N HIS A 386 -4.16 -3.22 -5.01
CA HIS A 386 -5.54 -3.39 -4.59
C HIS A 386 -6.32 -2.11 -4.87
N ILE A 387 -7.41 -2.22 -5.62
CA ILE A 387 -8.32 -1.10 -5.91
C ILE A 387 -9.69 -1.28 -5.22
N GLY A 388 -9.85 -2.34 -4.43
CA GLY A 388 -11.08 -2.67 -3.72
C GLY A 388 -12.23 -3.01 -4.66
N ASN A 389 -13.44 -2.92 -4.11
CA ASN A 389 -14.71 -3.11 -4.81
C ASN A 389 -15.30 -1.80 -5.37
N THR A 390 -14.57 -0.68 -5.27
CA THR A 390 -15.03 0.62 -5.79
C THR A 390 -13.88 1.33 -6.49
N PHE A 391 -13.89 1.29 -7.82
CA PHE A 391 -12.88 1.97 -8.63
C PHE A 391 -13.50 2.76 -9.78
N ARG A 392 -12.79 3.81 -10.19
CA ARG A 392 -13.05 4.61 -11.40
C ARG A 392 -11.73 4.91 -12.08
N ILE A 393 -11.47 4.23 -13.19
CA ILE A 393 -10.20 4.33 -13.91
C ILE A 393 -10.43 5.04 -15.26
N PRO A 394 -9.77 6.17 -15.52
CA PRO A 394 -9.85 6.81 -16.83
C PRO A 394 -9.20 5.92 -17.90
N ILE A 395 -9.87 5.78 -19.04
CA ILE A 395 -9.39 5.02 -20.20
C ILE A 395 -8.88 6.00 -21.24
N GLU A 396 -7.56 6.17 -21.27
CA GLU A 396 -6.88 7.12 -22.14
C GLU A 396 -6.23 6.45 -23.36
N ARG A 397 -6.06 7.24 -24.42
CA ARG A 397 -5.47 6.74 -25.67
C ARG A 397 -4.00 6.38 -25.46
N GLY A 398 -3.67 5.13 -25.79
CA GLY A 398 -2.29 4.64 -25.65
C GLY A 398 -1.89 4.32 -24.21
N GLU A 399 -2.82 4.39 -23.26
CA GLU A 399 -2.63 4.00 -21.85
C GLU A 399 -3.52 2.79 -21.53
N PRO A 400 -3.07 1.58 -21.90
CA PRO A 400 -3.84 0.38 -21.60
C PRO A 400 -3.83 0.10 -20.09
N VAL A 401 -4.92 -0.52 -19.62
CA VAL A 401 -5.10 -0.89 -18.22
C VAL A 401 -5.37 -2.38 -18.14
N ALA A 402 -4.78 -3.05 -17.14
CA ALA A 402 -5.09 -4.42 -16.81
C ALA A 402 -5.62 -4.53 -15.38
N ILE A 403 -6.73 -5.21 -15.20
CA ILE A 403 -7.39 -5.45 -13.91
C ILE A 403 -7.53 -6.94 -13.70
N LYS A 404 -6.97 -7.44 -12.60
CA LYS A 404 -7.16 -8.81 -12.14
C LYS A 404 -8.43 -8.89 -11.29
N ILE A 405 -9.30 -9.83 -11.63
CA ILE A 405 -10.57 -10.14 -10.95
C ILE A 405 -10.56 -11.64 -10.69
N GLY A 406 -10.40 -12.05 -9.43
CA GLY A 406 -10.10 -13.45 -9.10
C GLY A 406 -8.79 -13.90 -9.77
N THR A 407 -8.85 -14.91 -10.64
CA THR A 407 -7.72 -15.41 -11.44
C THR A 407 -7.65 -14.83 -12.85
N ASP A 408 -8.72 -14.14 -13.27
CA ASP A 408 -8.85 -13.64 -14.62
C ASP A 408 -8.33 -12.20 -14.71
N VAL A 409 -7.88 -11.79 -15.89
CA VAL A 409 -7.33 -10.46 -16.12
C VAL A 409 -8.01 -9.78 -17.28
N LEU A 410 -8.80 -8.76 -16.97
CA LEU A 410 -9.45 -7.88 -17.94
C LEU A 410 -8.45 -6.80 -18.39
N CYS A 411 -8.10 -6.83 -19.67
CA CYS A 411 -7.20 -5.91 -20.33
C CYS A 411 -8.01 -4.95 -21.21
N ILE A 412 -7.98 -3.66 -20.91
CA ILE A 412 -8.69 -2.61 -21.64
C ILE A 412 -7.70 -1.70 -22.33
N GLU A 413 -7.91 -1.42 -23.62
CA GLU A 413 -7.13 -0.43 -24.37
C GLU A 413 -8.05 0.45 -25.22
N ALA A 414 -7.75 1.76 -25.22
CA ALA A 414 -8.42 2.72 -26.08
C ALA A 414 -7.61 2.93 -27.37
N ARG A 415 -8.25 2.70 -28.53
CA ARG A 415 -7.65 2.84 -29.85
C ARG A 415 -8.36 3.92 -30.67
N PRO A 416 -7.64 4.61 -31.57
CA PRO A 416 -8.28 5.46 -32.56
C PRO A 416 -9.16 4.58 -33.47
N GLU A 417 -10.39 5.04 -33.73
CA GLU A 417 -11.28 4.39 -34.69
C GLU A 417 -10.61 4.41 -36.08
N ARG A 418 -10.37 3.23 -36.66
CA ARG A 418 -9.59 3.12 -37.90
C ARG A 418 -10.42 3.63 -39.10
N LEU A 419 -10.01 4.75 -39.69
CA LEU A 419 -10.33 5.10 -41.08
C LEU A 419 -9.27 4.45 -42.00
N GLY A 420 -9.54 3.25 -42.53
CA GLY A 420 -8.83 2.69 -43.70
C GLY A 420 -7.46 2.02 -43.51
N LEU A 421 -7.37 0.78 -44.01
CA LEU A 421 -6.28 -0.06 -44.56
C LEU A 421 -4.77 0.03 -44.15
N SER A 422 -4.29 0.91 -43.28
CA SER A 422 -2.85 0.93 -42.92
C SER A 422 -2.58 0.47 -41.48
N ALA A 423 -2.69 -0.84 -41.22
CA ALA A 423 -2.26 -1.41 -39.94
C ALA A 423 -1.74 -2.84 -40.11
N MET A 424 -0.68 -2.96 -40.89
CA MET A 424 0.08 -4.19 -41.16
C MET A 424 1.48 -4.17 -40.53
N CYS A 425 1.68 -3.43 -39.44
CA CYS A 425 2.94 -3.48 -38.72
C CYS A 425 2.70 -3.81 -37.24
N CYS A 426 3.17 -5.00 -36.86
CA CYS A 426 3.18 -5.59 -35.52
C CYS A 426 1.93 -6.42 -35.12
N PHE A 427 1.38 -7.24 -36.02
CA PHE A 427 0.63 -8.42 -35.57
C PHE A 427 1.62 -9.43 -34.97
N SER A 428 1.50 -9.69 -33.67
CA SER A 428 2.17 -10.81 -33.02
C SER A 428 1.73 -12.11 -33.69
N TYR A 429 2.70 -12.87 -34.16
CA TYR A 429 2.55 -14.25 -34.62
C TYR A 429 1.97 -15.08 -33.46
N ASN A 430 0.74 -15.57 -33.59
CA ASN A 430 0.17 -16.59 -32.72
C ASN A 430 0.19 -17.92 -33.50
N PRO A 431 1.04 -18.90 -33.13
CA PRO A 431 1.15 -20.16 -33.86
C PRO A 431 -0.13 -21.03 -33.78
N ASN A 432 -1.12 -20.66 -32.96
CA ASN A 432 -2.37 -21.42 -32.80
C ASN A 432 -3.60 -20.79 -33.48
N SER A 433 -3.46 -19.69 -34.23
CA SER A 433 -4.60 -19.14 -34.98
C SER A 433 -4.77 -19.85 -36.33
N VAL A 434 -5.58 -20.91 -36.37
CA VAL A 434 -6.08 -21.49 -37.63
C VAL A 434 -7.06 -20.48 -38.23
N ARG A 435 -6.69 -19.84 -39.34
CA ARG A 435 -7.62 -19.08 -40.17
C ARG A 435 -8.32 -20.05 -41.12
N VAL A 436 -9.59 -20.36 -40.88
CA VAL A 436 -10.48 -20.85 -41.95
C VAL A 436 -10.89 -19.61 -42.73
N VAL A 437 -10.39 -19.49 -43.96
CA VAL A 437 -10.86 -18.54 -44.95
C VAL A 437 -11.94 -19.27 -45.74
N LEU A 438 -13.19 -18.80 -45.65
CA LEU A 438 -14.23 -19.11 -46.64
C LEU A 438 -14.33 -17.93 -47.61
#